data_AF-A0A7W4UFH2-F1
#
_entry.id   AF-A0A7W4UFH2-F1
#
_cell.length_a   1.000
_cell.length_b   1.000
_cell.length_c   1.000
_cell.angle_alpha   90.00
_cell.angle_beta   90.00
_cell.angle_gamma   90.00
#
_symmetry.space_group_name_H-M   'P 1'
#
loop_
_entity.id
_entity.type
_entity.pdbx_description
1 polymer ?
#
loop_
_entity_poly.entity_id
_entity_poly.type
_entity_poly.pdbx_seq_one_letter_code
_entity_poly.pdbx_strand_id
1 'polypeptide(L)'
;MHGGIAESWFVKHQAWRRANGYQQWEPDRLYHLRSVPDERIGVDVRTGEVAHQLLAALKEHRSQGHVVLPPSDDAGFVRGTTYETHVVAWPPRAPNDPRLTSIFEGLD
;
A
#
# COMPACT_ATOMS: atom_id res chain seq x y z
N MET A 1 -0.35 -15.39 -0.44
CA MET A 1 -0.25 -14.01 0.10
C MET A 1 -0.99 -13.07 -0.83
N HIS A 2 -1.52 -11.96 -0.33
CA HIS A 2 -2.01 -10.88 -1.19
C HIS A 2 -1.64 -9.51 -0.61
N GLY A 3 -1.48 -8.52 -1.48
CA GLY A 3 -1.28 -7.13 -1.06
C GLY A 3 -2.47 -6.64 -0.23
N GLY A 4 -2.19 -5.81 0.77
CA GLY A 4 -3.20 -5.21 1.63
C GLY A 4 -2.75 -3.82 2.04
N ILE A 5 -3.69 -2.89 2.22
CA ILE A 5 -3.39 -1.55 2.71
C ILE A 5 -3.74 -1.52 4.19
N ALA A 6 -2.75 -1.34 5.07
CA ALA A 6 -3.02 -1.21 6.51
C ALA A 6 -4.01 -0.06 6.78
N GLU A 7 -5.00 -0.30 7.64
CA GLU A 7 -6.02 0.67 8.01
C GLU A 7 -5.42 1.94 8.62
N SER A 8 -4.42 1.80 9.49
CA SER A 8 -3.73 2.94 10.09
C SER A 8 -3.06 3.84 9.03
N TRP A 9 -2.49 3.26 7.97
CA TRP A 9 -1.96 4.01 6.84
C TRP A 9 -3.08 4.64 6.03
N PHE A 10 -4.14 3.88 5.72
CA PHE A 10 -5.27 4.35 4.92
C PHE A 10 -5.95 5.56 5.54
N VAL A 11 -6.22 5.53 6.85
CA VAL A 11 -6.82 6.66 7.58
C VAL A 11 -5.93 7.90 7.52
N LYS A 12 -4.61 7.75 7.74
CA LYS A 12 -3.65 8.86 7.63
C LYS A 12 -3.61 9.42 6.20
N HIS A 13 -3.59 8.55 5.19
CA HIS A 13 -3.58 8.94 3.80
C HIS A 13 -4.88 9.66 3.39
N GLN A 14 -6.05 9.19 3.84
CA GLN A 14 -7.34 9.85 3.65
C GLN A 14 -7.38 11.26 4.25
N ALA A 15 -6.79 11.43 5.45
CA ALA A 15 -6.67 12.74 6.08
C ALA A 15 -5.74 13.67 5.29
N TRP A 16 -4.59 13.15 4.82
CA TRP A 16 -3.67 13.89 3.95
C TRP A 16 -4.32 14.29 2.62
N ARG A 17 -5.07 13.38 1.98
CA ARG A 17 -5.81 13.66 0.74
C ARG A 17 -6.77 14.82 0.92
N ARG A 18 -7.59 14.77 1.97
CA ARG A 18 -8.52 15.86 2.32
C ARG A 18 -7.80 17.18 2.56
N ALA A 19 -6.70 17.17 3.30
CA ALA A 19 -5.92 18.37 3.60
C ALA A 19 -5.29 19.03 2.35
N ASN A 20 -5.09 18.26 1.28
CA ASN A 20 -4.50 18.73 0.02
C ASN A 20 -5.54 18.87 -1.11
N GLY A 21 -6.84 18.83 -0.81
CA GLY A 21 -7.91 19.02 -1.79
C GLY A 21 -8.14 17.83 -2.73
N TYR A 22 -7.57 16.65 -2.45
CA TYR A 22 -7.79 15.45 -3.24
C TYR A 22 -9.07 14.73 -2.82
N GLN A 23 -9.78 14.13 -3.78
CA GLN A 23 -10.92 13.27 -3.50
C GLN A 23 -10.48 12.08 -2.63
N GLN A 24 -11.23 11.82 -1.56
CA GLN A 24 -11.01 10.67 -0.70
C GLN A 24 -11.45 9.37 -1.38
N TRP A 25 -10.81 8.26 -1.02
CA TRP A 25 -11.26 6.93 -1.38
C TRP A 25 -12.55 6.58 -0.64
N GLU A 26 -13.42 5.84 -1.29
CA GLU A 26 -14.75 5.47 -0.78
C GLU A 26 -14.83 3.95 -0.92
N PRO A 27 -14.70 3.18 0.18
CA PRO A 27 -14.50 1.74 0.09
C PRO A 27 -15.57 1.00 -0.72
N ASP A 28 -16.82 1.45 -0.67
CA ASP A 28 -17.93 0.80 -1.36
C ASP A 28 -18.02 1.16 -2.86
N ARG A 29 -17.21 2.10 -3.35
CA ARG A 29 -17.16 2.47 -4.77
C ARG A 29 -16.23 1.56 -5.56
N LEU A 30 -16.61 1.32 -6.82
CA LEU A 30 -15.78 0.60 -7.77
C LEU A 30 -14.47 1.37 -8.03
N TYR A 31 -13.34 0.66 -8.13
CA TYR A 31 -11.99 1.20 -8.32
C TYR A 31 -11.44 2.09 -7.20
N HIS A 32 -12.13 2.21 -6.07
CA HIS A 32 -11.60 2.90 -4.89
C HIS A 32 -10.85 1.92 -3.99
N LEU A 33 -9.75 2.39 -3.40
CA LEU A 33 -8.94 1.60 -2.48
C LEU A 33 -9.70 1.30 -1.18
N ARG A 34 -9.38 0.17 -0.57
CA ARG A 34 -9.93 -0.31 0.71
C ARG A 34 -8.79 -0.73 1.63
N SER A 35 -8.96 -0.47 2.92
CA SER A 35 -8.04 -0.93 3.94
C SER A 35 -8.31 -2.37 4.38
N VAL A 36 -7.31 -2.93 5.05
CA VAL A 36 -7.37 -4.16 5.83
C VAL A 36 -7.03 -3.80 7.28
N PRO A 37 -7.74 -4.36 8.29
CA PRO A 37 -7.38 -4.16 9.70
C PRO A 37 -5.91 -4.48 9.96
N ASP A 38 -5.23 -3.60 10.69
CA ASP A 38 -3.77 -3.70 10.96
C ASP A 38 -3.36 -5.05 11.56
N GLU A 39 -4.20 -5.62 12.43
CA GLU A 39 -4.01 -6.92 13.09
C GLU A 39 -3.99 -8.12 12.12
N ARG A 40 -4.47 -7.94 10.88
CA ARG A 40 -4.47 -8.95 9.82
C ARG A 40 -3.29 -8.81 8.85
N ILE A 41 -2.54 -7.71 8.93
CA ILE A 41 -1.32 -7.54 8.14
C ILE A 41 -0.24 -8.45 8.75
N GLY A 42 0.26 -9.39 7.95
CA GLY A 42 1.25 -10.38 8.37
C GLY A 42 2.66 -10.12 7.85
N VAL A 43 2.81 -9.25 6.86
CA VAL A 43 4.11 -8.86 6.29
C VAL A 43 4.15 -7.36 6.07
N ASP A 44 5.29 -6.74 6.37
CA ASP A 44 5.57 -5.33 6.14
C ASP A 44 6.97 -5.19 5.54
N VAL A 45 7.03 -4.94 4.22
CA VAL A 45 8.30 -4.84 3.48
C VAL A 45 8.66 -3.37 3.29
N ARG A 46 9.88 -3.00 3.66
CA ARG A 46 10.41 -1.67 3.35
C ARG A 46 10.71 -1.57 1.85
N THR A 47 10.07 -0.64 1.17
CA THR A 47 10.19 -0.46 -0.30
C THR A 47 10.87 0.85 -0.70
N GLY A 48 11.31 1.66 0.27
CA GLY A 48 11.88 2.98 0.01
C GLY A 48 13.06 2.99 -0.98
N GLU A 49 13.93 1.97 -0.95
CA GLU A 49 15.08 1.88 -1.86
C GLU A 49 14.66 1.65 -3.32
N VAL A 50 13.53 0.97 -3.54
CA VAL A 50 13.01 0.62 -4.87
C VAL A 50 11.82 1.49 -5.30
N ALA A 51 11.40 2.46 -4.48
CA ALA A 51 10.23 3.30 -4.74
C ALA A 51 10.30 4.06 -6.08
N HIS A 52 11.51 4.45 -6.51
CA HIS A 52 11.72 5.09 -7.80
C HIS A 52 11.43 4.15 -8.99
N GLN A 53 11.74 2.86 -8.85
CA GLN A 53 11.46 1.84 -9.87
C GLN A 53 9.96 1.55 -9.94
N LEU A 54 9.30 1.49 -8.79
CA LEU A 54 7.84 1.36 -8.72
C LEU A 54 7.14 2.53 -9.43
N LEU A 55 7.58 3.77 -9.17
CA LEU A 55 7.03 4.94 -9.86
C LEU A 55 7.26 4.87 -11.38
N ALA A 56 8.45 4.47 -11.82
CA ALA A 56 8.75 4.29 -13.23
C ALA A 56 7.83 3.23 -13.86
N ALA A 57 7.65 2.09 -13.21
CA ALA A 57 6.73 1.05 -13.65
C ALA A 57 5.29 1.56 -13.77
N LEU A 58 4.79 2.28 -12.76
CA LEU A 58 3.44 2.87 -12.77
C LEU A 58 3.24 3.86 -13.93
N LYS A 59 4.28 4.60 -14.33
CA LYS A 59 4.22 5.50 -15.49
C LYS A 59 4.07 4.78 -16.82
N GLU A 60 4.50 3.51 -16.92
CA GLU A 60 4.30 2.71 -18.12
C GLU A 60 2.88 2.17 -18.26
N HIS A 61 2.02 2.27 -17.24
CA HIS A 61 0.59 1.92 -17.33
C HIS A 61 -0.20 2.98 -18.12
N ARG A 62 0.16 3.26 -19.37
CA ARG A 62 -0.37 4.37 -20.19
C ARG A 62 -1.89 4.36 -20.31
N SER A 63 -2.52 3.19 -20.38
CA SER A 63 -3.98 3.04 -20.46
C SER A 63 -4.69 3.18 -19.11
N GLN A 64 -3.97 2.99 -18.00
CA GLN A 64 -4.53 3.00 -16.64
C GLN A 64 -4.00 4.16 -15.79
N GLY A 65 -3.10 4.98 -16.33
CA GLY A 65 -2.38 6.04 -15.59
C GLY A 65 -3.33 7.00 -14.87
N HIS A 66 -4.47 7.33 -15.46
CA HIS A 66 -5.50 8.17 -14.86
C HIS A 66 -6.15 7.57 -13.58
N VAL A 67 -5.94 6.28 -13.31
CA VAL A 67 -6.42 5.56 -12.11
C VAL A 67 -5.27 5.27 -11.15
N VAL A 68 -4.13 4.80 -11.66
CA VAL A 68 -3.01 4.32 -10.82
C VAL A 68 -1.95 5.39 -10.49
N LEU A 69 -1.85 6.47 -11.26
CA LEU A 69 -0.86 7.49 -10.97
C LEU A 69 -1.28 8.34 -9.76
N PRO A 70 -0.31 8.71 -8.91
CA PRO A 70 -0.59 9.55 -7.77
C PRO A 70 -1.06 10.94 -8.22
N PRO A 71 -1.92 11.59 -7.43
CA PRO A 71 -2.27 12.98 -7.69
C PRO A 71 -1.16 13.95 -7.23
N SER A 72 -0.10 13.47 -6.56
CA SER A 72 1.06 14.25 -6.14
C SER A 72 2.18 14.26 -7.17
N ASP A 73 3.19 15.10 -6.95
CA ASP A 73 4.46 15.02 -7.68
C ASP A 73 5.21 13.71 -7.40
N ASP A 74 6.18 13.40 -8.26
CA ASP A 74 7.05 12.21 -8.16
C ASP A 74 7.74 12.09 -6.79
N ALA A 75 8.28 13.22 -6.29
CA ALA A 75 8.99 13.25 -5.02
C ALA A 75 8.04 12.99 -3.84
N GLY A 76 6.82 13.53 -3.88
CA GLY A 76 5.76 13.23 -2.91
C GLY A 76 5.36 11.76 -2.93
N PHE A 77 5.24 11.17 -4.12
CA PHE A 77 4.92 9.75 -4.26
C PHE A 77 6.00 8.85 -3.67
N VAL A 78 7.26 9.08 -4.03
CA VAL A 78 8.40 8.31 -3.52
C VAL A 78 8.49 8.41 -2.00
N ARG A 79 8.31 9.61 -1.42
CA ARG A 79 8.26 9.79 0.04
C ARG A 79 7.09 9.07 0.70
N GLY A 80 5.95 8.96 0.03
CA GLY A 80 4.77 8.27 0.53
C GLY A 80 4.89 6.74 0.46
N THR A 81 5.72 6.22 -0.44
CA THR A 81 5.85 4.79 -0.74
C THR A 81 7.05 4.20 -0.03
N THR A 82 6.92 4.04 1.28
CA THR A 82 8.00 3.55 2.16
C THR A 82 7.84 2.08 2.52
N TYR A 83 6.62 1.58 2.50
CA TYR A 83 6.26 0.23 2.89
C TYR A 83 5.26 -0.37 1.93
N GLU A 84 5.34 -1.68 1.76
CA GLU A 84 4.32 -2.51 1.11
C GLU A 84 3.87 -3.60 2.08
N THR A 85 2.58 -3.60 2.39
CA THR A 85 1.99 -4.49 3.38
C THR A 85 1.20 -5.63 2.74
N HIS A 86 1.23 -6.81 3.37
CA HIS A 86 0.56 -7.99 2.85
C HIS A 86 -0.17 -8.78 3.93
N VAL A 87 -1.22 -9.48 3.50
CA VAL A 87 -1.93 -10.49 4.30
C VAL A 87 -1.43 -11.87 3.91
N VAL A 88 -1.08 -12.69 4.91
CA VAL A 88 -0.69 -14.09 4.72
C VAL A 88 -1.95 -14.95 4.68
N ALA A 89 -2.39 -15.28 3.46
CA ALA A 89 -3.56 -16.14 3.25
C ALA A 89 -3.30 -17.62 3.62
N TRP A 90 -2.05 -18.08 3.52
CA TRP A 90 -1.66 -19.46 3.85
C TRP A 90 -0.15 -19.56 4.16
N PRO A 91 0.24 -20.31 5.21
CA PRO A 91 -0.63 -20.76 6.30
C PRO A 91 -1.24 -19.54 7.02
N PRO A 92 -2.51 -19.61 7.50
CA PRO A 92 -3.14 -18.48 8.16
C PRO A 92 -2.36 -18.09 9.42
N ARG A 93 -2.19 -16.78 9.63
CA ARG A 93 -1.62 -16.21 10.86
C ARG A 93 -2.74 -15.80 11.82
N ALA A 94 -2.49 -15.91 13.12
CA ALA A 94 -3.40 -15.37 14.11
C ALA A 94 -3.35 -13.83 14.10
N PRO A 95 -4.45 -13.15 14.45
CA PRO A 95 -4.42 -11.70 14.64
C PRO A 95 -3.32 -11.30 15.63
N ASN A 96 -2.55 -10.27 15.29
CA ASN A 96 -1.42 -9.75 16.08
C ASN A 96 -0.19 -10.67 16.18
N ASP A 97 -0.12 -11.75 15.41
CA ASP A 97 1.17 -12.45 15.22
C ASP A 97 2.23 -11.44 14.75
N PRO A 98 3.49 -11.56 15.18
CA PRO A 98 4.56 -10.66 14.73
C PRO A 98 4.60 -10.57 13.21
N ARG A 99 4.69 -9.35 12.68
CA ARG A 99 4.79 -9.14 11.23
C ARG A 99 6.16 -9.58 10.74
N LEU A 100 6.18 -10.28 9.62
CA LEU A 100 7.41 -10.57 8.89
C LEU A 100 7.89 -9.30 8.19
N THR A 101 9.20 -9.17 8.05
CA THR A 101 9.85 -8.04 7.36
C THR A 101 10.28 -8.39 5.93
N SER A 102 10.23 -9.68 5.60
CA SER A 102 10.51 -10.23 4.28
C SER A 102 9.49 -11.32 3.95
N ILE A 103 9.12 -11.42 2.68
CA ILE A 103 8.28 -12.53 2.18
C ILE A 103 9.01 -13.89 2.23
N PHE A 104 10.34 -13.86 2.34
CA PHE A 104 11.20 -15.04 2.41
C PHE A 104 11.64 -15.39 3.84
N GLU A 105 11.15 -14.65 4.84
CA GLU A 105 11.54 -14.88 6.24
C GLU A 105 11.15 -16.29 6.68
N GLY A 106 12.13 -17.08 7.14
CA GLY A 106 11.94 -18.48 7.54
C GLY A 106 11.95 -19.50 6.39
N LEU A 107 12.35 -19.09 5.18
CA LEU A 107 12.63 -19.98 4.05
C LEU A 107 14.15 -20.04 3.84
N ASP A 108 14.78 -21.14 4.27
CA ASP A 108 16.17 -21.49 3.95
C ASP A 108 16.23 -22.37 2.69
#